data_AF-A0AAE6FXW6-F1
#
_entry.id   AF-A0AAE6FXW6-F1
#
_cell.length_a   1.000
_cell.length_b   1.000
_cell.length_c   1.000
_cell.angle_alpha   90.00
_cell.angle_beta   90.00
_cell.angle_gamma   90.00
#
_symmetry.space_group_name_H-M   'P 1'
#
loop_
_entity.id
_entity.type
_entity.pdbx_description
1 polymer ?
#
loop_
_entity_poly.entity_id
_entity_poly.type
_entity_poly.pdbx_seq_one_letter_code
_entity_poly.pdbx_strand_id
1 'polypeptide(L)'
;MMFRPLLGGLVVALVTACGSYKRDMEDACHAVERSKARELPIAEEEILTRAASWAAERARTSDGQMFWAAIVNINPQDKAKVLRDAAKEAGVVDCPLADALEATLRADELKRQ
;
A
#
# COMPACT_ATOMS: atom_id res chain seq x y z
N MET A 1 -1.50 -40.87 43.24
CA MET A 1 -0.59 -39.70 43.14
C MET A 1 0.50 -40.11 42.15
N MET A 2 0.83 -39.43 41.05
CA MET A 2 0.84 -38.00 40.79
C MET A 2 0.84 -37.76 39.26
N PHE A 3 0.00 -36.84 38.81
CA PHE A 3 -0.09 -36.31 37.44
C PHE A 3 1.20 -35.55 37.05
N ARG A 4 1.58 -35.60 35.77
CA ARG A 4 2.27 -34.47 35.10
C ARG A 4 2.28 -34.61 33.57
N PRO A 5 1.46 -33.84 32.84
CA PRO A 5 1.54 -33.73 31.39
C PRO A 5 2.58 -32.67 31.01
N LEU A 6 3.59 -33.05 30.23
CA LEU A 6 4.43 -32.13 29.47
C LEU A 6 3.70 -31.77 28.17
N LEU A 7 2.60 -31.03 28.28
CA LEU A 7 1.96 -30.35 27.16
C LEU A 7 2.39 -28.88 27.23
N GLY A 8 3.64 -28.65 26.83
CA GLY A 8 4.14 -27.32 26.52
C GLY A 8 3.38 -26.80 25.31
N GLY A 9 2.36 -25.99 25.58
CA GLY A 9 1.50 -25.39 24.55
C GLY A 9 2.31 -24.58 23.56
N LEU A 10 2.49 -25.15 22.37
CA LEU A 10 2.83 -24.41 21.17
C LEU A 10 1.58 -23.63 20.75
N VAL A 11 1.32 -22.49 21.39
CA VAL A 11 0.32 -21.54 20.91
C VAL A 11 0.94 -20.85 19.70
N VAL A 12 0.67 -21.41 18.53
CA VAL A 12 0.98 -20.84 17.22
C VAL A 12 0.20 -19.52 17.11
N ALA A 13 0.90 -18.40 17.26
CA ALA A 13 0.37 -17.06 17.07
C ALA A 13 0.14 -16.78 15.57
N LEU A 14 -0.97 -17.29 15.02
CA LEU A 14 -1.41 -17.06 13.63
C LEU A 14 -2.28 -15.79 13.46
N VAL A 15 -2.31 -14.89 14.44
CA VAL A 15 -3.26 -13.75 14.48
C VAL A 15 -2.67 -12.45 13.87
N THR A 16 -1.43 -12.45 13.37
CA THR A 16 -0.74 -11.19 13.00
C THR A 16 -0.81 -10.79 11.52
N ALA A 17 -1.24 -11.67 10.60
CA ALA A 17 -1.12 -11.42 9.16
C ALA A 17 -2.06 -10.31 8.62
N CYS A 18 -3.31 -10.24 9.08
CA CYS A 18 -4.25 -9.21 8.61
C CYS A 18 -3.89 -7.80 9.10
N GLY A 19 -3.42 -7.67 10.34
CA GLY A 19 -3.01 -6.36 10.89
C GLY A 19 -1.76 -5.80 10.22
N SER A 20 -0.88 -6.67 9.71
CA SER A 20 0.34 -6.25 9.02
C SER A 20 0.09 -5.80 7.59
N TYR A 21 -0.81 -6.46 6.85
CA TYR A 21 -1.12 -6.03 5.47
C TYR A 21 -1.89 -4.70 5.45
N LYS A 22 -2.82 -4.52 6.39
CA LYS A 22 -3.48 -3.23 6.60
C LYS A 22 -2.48 -2.09 6.76
N ARG A 23 -1.44 -2.29 7.57
CA ARG A 23 -0.38 -1.28 7.78
C ARG A 23 0.39 -0.97 6.49
N ASP A 24 0.70 -1.97 5.68
CA ASP A 24 1.35 -1.75 4.38
C ASP A 24 0.45 -0.90 3.46
N MET A 25 -0.86 -1.14 3.47
CA MET A 25 -1.82 -0.35 2.70
C MET A 25 -2.04 1.06 3.28
N GLU A 26 -1.98 1.24 4.60
CA GLU A 26 -1.98 2.58 5.22
C GLU A 26 -0.73 3.38 4.82
N ASP A 27 0.46 2.75 4.83
CA ASP A 27 1.68 3.37 4.34
C ASP A 27 1.57 3.73 2.85
N ALA A 28 1.01 2.83 2.03
CA ALA A 28 0.76 3.07 0.62
C ALA A 28 -0.18 4.26 0.38
N CYS A 29 -1.35 4.26 1.03
CA CYS A 29 -2.37 5.29 0.83
C CYS A 29 -1.92 6.68 1.28
N HIS A 30 -1.08 6.77 2.30
CA HIS A 30 -0.53 8.02 2.83
C HIS A 30 0.90 8.29 2.35
N ALA A 31 1.35 7.64 1.28
CA ALA A 31 2.76 7.68 0.87
C ALA A 31 3.25 9.09 0.52
N VAL A 32 2.40 9.96 -0.06
CA VAL A 32 2.78 11.33 -0.39
C VAL A 32 3.18 12.12 0.86
N GLU A 33 2.36 12.03 1.91
CA GLU A 33 2.61 12.68 3.20
C GLU A 33 3.82 12.03 3.91
N ARG A 34 3.81 10.70 4.03
CA ARG A 34 4.80 9.96 4.83
C ARG A 34 6.19 9.91 4.19
N SER A 35 6.29 9.98 2.86
CA SER A 35 7.56 10.11 2.14
C SER A 35 8.12 11.52 2.15
N LYS A 36 7.30 12.51 2.50
CA LYS A 36 7.62 13.94 2.36
C LYS A 36 8.02 14.32 0.93
N ALA A 37 7.49 13.62 -0.08
CA ALA A 37 7.87 13.87 -1.47
C ALA A 37 7.65 15.32 -1.91
N ARG A 38 6.64 16.01 -1.35
CA ARG A 38 6.36 17.44 -1.61
C ARG A 38 7.39 18.41 -1.04
N GLU A 39 8.19 17.98 -0.07
CA GLU A 39 9.25 18.80 0.53
C GLU A 39 10.57 18.69 -0.25
N LEU A 40 10.65 17.74 -1.20
CA LEU A 40 11.84 17.53 -2.01
C LEU A 40 11.89 18.51 -3.18
N PRO A 41 13.08 18.95 -3.62
CA PRO A 41 13.24 19.81 -4.80
C PRO A 41 13.10 18.99 -6.10
N ILE A 42 11.95 18.37 -6.30
CA ILE A 42 11.60 17.54 -7.47
C ILE A 42 10.41 18.16 -8.21
N ALA A 43 10.22 17.78 -9.47
CA ALA A 43 9.09 18.24 -10.26
C ALA A 43 7.75 17.68 -9.73
N GLU A 44 6.64 18.39 -9.94
CA GLU A 44 5.32 17.97 -9.41
C GLU A 44 4.89 16.61 -9.97
N GLU A 45 5.24 16.34 -11.24
CA GLU A 45 5.03 15.06 -11.92
C GLU A 45 5.80 13.88 -11.30
N GLU A 46 6.87 14.14 -10.55
CA GLU A 46 7.69 13.11 -9.91
C GLU A 46 7.19 12.72 -8.52
N ILE A 47 6.34 13.54 -7.90
CA ILE A 47 5.90 13.35 -6.51
C ILE A 47 5.20 12.01 -6.32
N LEU A 48 4.27 11.66 -7.21
CA LEU A 48 3.52 10.40 -7.10
C LEU A 48 4.40 9.18 -7.35
N THR A 49 5.33 9.27 -8.30
CA THR A 49 6.32 8.23 -8.55
C THR A 49 7.19 8.01 -7.31
N ARG A 50 7.68 9.09 -6.69
CA ARG A 50 8.51 9.01 -5.49
C ARG A 50 7.74 8.44 -4.30
N ALA A 51 6.50 8.86 -4.11
CA ALA A 51 5.62 8.34 -3.07
C ALA A 51 5.35 6.84 -3.27
N ALA A 52 5.04 6.41 -4.48
CA ALA A 52 4.82 5.00 -4.81
C ALA A 52 6.08 4.15 -4.55
N SER A 53 7.27 4.62 -4.96
CA SER A 53 8.53 3.95 -4.66
C SER A 53 8.79 3.83 -3.15
N TRP A 54 8.56 4.90 -2.39
CA TRP A 54 8.72 4.89 -0.93
C TRP A 54 7.79 3.85 -0.28
N ALA A 55 6.55 3.73 -0.75
CA ALA A 55 5.61 2.75 -0.23
C ALA A 55 6.02 1.31 -0.59
N ALA A 56 6.47 1.08 -1.82
CA ALA A 56 6.96 -0.23 -2.27
C ALA A 56 8.17 -0.71 -1.45
N GLU A 57 9.13 0.18 -1.18
CA GLU A 57 10.32 -0.10 -0.36
C GLU A 57 9.98 -0.47 1.10
N ARG A 58 8.79 -0.08 1.57
CA ARG A 58 8.37 -0.24 2.96
C ARG A 58 7.34 -1.34 3.19
N ALA A 59 6.85 -1.98 2.13
CA ALA A 59 5.96 -3.12 2.23
C ALA A 59 6.63 -4.26 3.00
N ARG A 60 6.08 -4.60 4.17
CA ARG A 60 6.69 -5.54 5.10
C ARG A 60 6.15 -6.95 4.96
N THR A 61 4.90 -7.06 4.49
CA THR A 61 4.23 -8.34 4.31
C THR A 61 4.50 -8.91 2.93
N SER A 62 4.40 -10.24 2.81
CA SER A 62 4.38 -10.93 1.51
C SER A 62 3.32 -10.34 0.60
N ASP A 63 2.14 -10.05 1.14
CA ASP A 63 0.98 -9.58 0.37
C ASP A 63 1.21 -8.15 -0.12
N GLY A 64 1.78 -7.28 0.71
CA GLY A 64 2.21 -5.94 0.31
C GLY A 64 3.28 -5.97 -0.77
N GLN A 65 4.29 -6.84 -0.64
CA GLN A 65 5.35 -7.00 -1.63
C GLN A 65 4.81 -7.53 -2.96
N MET A 66 3.93 -8.54 -2.91
CA MET A 66 3.26 -9.07 -4.09
C MET A 66 2.38 -8.02 -4.76
N PHE A 67 1.66 -7.22 -3.99
CA PHE A 67 0.85 -6.10 -4.50
C PHE A 67 1.73 -5.12 -5.30
N TRP A 68 2.85 -4.67 -4.72
CA TRP A 68 3.75 -3.74 -5.40
C TRP A 68 4.47 -4.36 -6.61
N ALA A 69 4.75 -5.66 -6.58
CA ALA A 69 5.28 -6.40 -7.73
C ALA A 69 4.24 -6.56 -8.85
N ALA A 70 2.94 -6.64 -8.52
CA ALA A 70 1.87 -6.76 -9.49
C ALA A 70 1.52 -5.39 -10.11
N ILE A 71 1.43 -4.33 -9.29
CA ILE A 71 0.91 -3.02 -9.72
C ILE A 71 1.79 -2.35 -10.78
N VAL A 72 3.08 -2.69 -10.86
CA VAL A 72 3.96 -2.16 -11.92
C VAL A 72 3.52 -2.59 -13.32
N ASN A 73 2.88 -3.76 -13.44
CA ASN A 73 2.42 -4.34 -14.71
C ASN A 73 0.96 -3.99 -15.03
N ILE A 74 0.25 -3.33 -14.10
CA ILE A 74 -1.12 -2.86 -14.33
C ILE A 74 -1.10 -1.65 -15.26
N ASN A 75 -2.09 -1.57 -16.15
CA ASN A 75 -2.31 -0.40 -17.00
C ASN A 75 -2.36 0.87 -16.13
N PRO A 76 -1.62 1.94 -16.45
CA PRO A 76 -1.65 3.20 -15.69
C PRO A 76 -3.06 3.70 -15.38
N GLN A 77 -4.01 3.52 -16.29
CA GLN A 77 -5.41 3.94 -16.12
C GLN A 77 -6.14 3.21 -14.99
N ASP A 78 -5.73 1.97 -14.70
CA ASP A 78 -6.38 1.11 -13.71
C ASP A 78 -5.68 1.14 -12.34
N LYS A 79 -4.45 1.68 -12.25
CA LYS A 79 -3.64 1.66 -11.02
C LYS A 79 -4.34 2.34 -9.84
N ALA A 80 -5.00 3.46 -10.07
CA ALA A 80 -5.77 4.16 -9.02
C ALA A 80 -6.89 3.28 -8.46
N LYS A 81 -7.64 2.59 -9.32
CA LYS A 81 -8.71 1.68 -8.94
C LYS A 81 -8.16 0.47 -8.18
N VAL A 82 -7.12 -0.19 -8.72
CA VAL A 82 -6.51 -1.37 -8.09
C VAL A 82 -5.95 -1.04 -6.70
N LEU A 83 -5.28 0.11 -6.55
CA LEU A 83 -4.79 0.57 -5.26
C LEU A 83 -5.93 0.81 -4.25
N ARG A 84 -7.01 1.45 -4.70
CA ARG A 84 -8.18 1.73 -3.86
C ARG A 84 -8.90 0.45 -3.44
N ASP A 85 -9.05 -0.51 -4.34
CA ASP A 85 -9.71 -1.78 -4.06
C ASP A 85 -8.87 -2.62 -3.07
N ALA A 86 -7.55 -2.71 -3.26
CA ALA A 86 -6.65 -3.37 -2.31
C ALA A 86 -6.66 -2.70 -0.92
N ALA A 87 -6.73 -1.36 -0.87
CA ALA A 87 -6.81 -0.63 0.38
C ALA A 87 -8.10 -0.97 1.15
N LYS A 88 -9.25 -1.02 0.45
CA LYS A 88 -10.53 -1.41 1.02
C LYS A 88 -10.54 -2.85 1.54
N GLU A 89 -9.99 -3.78 0.76
CA GLU A 89 -9.84 -5.18 1.17
C GLU A 89 -9.01 -5.33 2.45
N ALA A 90 -7.98 -4.50 2.60
CA ALA A 90 -7.15 -4.44 3.80
C ALA A 90 -7.81 -3.68 4.98
N GLY A 91 -9.01 -3.11 4.79
CA GLY A 91 -9.72 -2.33 5.81
C GLY A 91 -9.20 -0.90 6.00
N VAL A 92 -8.60 -0.32 4.97
CA VAL A 92 -8.23 1.10 4.88
C VAL A 92 -9.34 1.85 4.15
N VAL A 93 -9.94 2.84 4.81
CA VAL A 93 -11.13 3.55 4.33
C VAL A 93 -10.78 4.61 3.29
N ASP A 94 -9.73 5.39 3.55
CA ASP A 94 -9.32 6.51 2.72
C ASP A 94 -7.98 6.22 2.05
N CYS A 95 -7.89 6.50 0.74
CA CYS A 95 -6.65 6.30 -0.01
C CYS A 95 -6.26 7.53 -0.86
N PRO A 96 -5.67 8.57 -0.24
CA PRO A 96 -5.27 9.80 -0.93
C PRO A 96 -4.33 9.57 -2.12
N LEU A 97 -3.45 8.56 -2.05
CA LEU A 97 -2.59 8.21 -3.19
C LEU A 97 -3.41 7.75 -4.41
N ALA A 98 -4.46 6.95 -4.21
CA ALA A 98 -5.34 6.53 -5.30
C ALA A 98 -6.10 7.71 -5.91
N ASP A 99 -6.57 8.63 -5.06
CA ASP A 99 -7.26 9.85 -5.51
C ASP A 99 -6.33 10.77 -6.31
N ALA A 100 -5.08 10.91 -5.87
CA ALA A 100 -4.08 11.71 -6.58
C ALA A 100 -3.71 11.08 -7.94
N LEU A 101 -3.56 9.74 -8.01
CA LEU A 101 -3.36 9.03 -9.27
C LEU A 101 -4.52 9.27 -10.24
N GLU A 102 -5.75 9.15 -9.77
CA GLU A 102 -6.94 9.40 -10.60
C GLU A 102 -7.01 10.86 -11.08
N ALA A 103 -6.67 11.82 -10.22
CA ALA A 103 -6.60 13.24 -10.60
C ALA A 103 -5.55 13.50 -11.70
N THR A 104 -4.39 12.84 -11.63
CA THR A 104 -3.37 12.97 -12.69
C THR A 104 -3.82 12.41 -14.03
N LEU A 105 -4.51 11.27 -14.04
CA LEU A 105 -5.05 10.69 -15.27
C LEU A 105 -6.07 11.63 -15.92
N ARG A 106 -7.00 12.19 -15.13
CA ARG A 106 -7.99 13.16 -15.62
C ARG A 106 -7.33 14.44 -16.14
N ALA A 107 -6.30 14.93 -15.47
CA ALA A 107 -5.55 16.11 -15.93
C ALA A 107 -4.85 15.85 -17.27
N ASP A 108 -4.29 14.65 -17.46
CA ASP A 108 -3.65 14.26 -18.71
C ASP A 108 -4.64 14.06 -19.86
N GLU A 109 -5.83 13.51 -19.59
CA GLU A 109 -6.91 13.40 -20.58
C GLU A 109 -7.39 14.76 -21.08
N LEU A 110 -7.51 15.75 -20.18
CA LEU A 110 -7.91 17.11 -20.54
C LEU A 110 -6.87 17.82 -21.42
N LYS A 111 -5.58 17.55 -21.22
CA LYS A 111 -4.50 18.14 -22.05
C LYS A 111 -4.42 17.54 -23.46
N ARG A 112 -5.04 16.38 -23.69
CA ARG A 112 -5.03 15.69 -24.99
C ARG A 112 -6.22 16.03 -25.88
N GLN A 113 -7.17 16.81 -25.37
CA GLN A 113 -8.31 17.36 -26.11
C GLN A 113 -7.95 18.74 -26.67
#